data_AF-A0A966SV76-F1
#
_entry.id   AF-A0A966SV76-F1
#
_cell.length_a   1.000
_cell.length_b   1.000
_cell.length_c   1.000
_cell.angle_alpha   90.00
_cell.angle_beta   90.00
_cell.angle_gamma   90.00
#
_symmetry.space_group_name_H-M   'P 1'
#
loop_
_entity.id
_entity.type
_entity.pdbx_description
1 polymer ?
#
loop_
_entity_poly.entity_id
_entity_poly.type
_entity_poly.pdbx_seq_one_letter_code
_entity_poly.pdbx_strand_id
1 'polypeptide(L)'
;MTASTHIPAFTPRATEVPVAPDGLAPVPERRALVISDIHSNQVALDAVLRDARACGGFDEVWVLGDIVGYGPQPNEVIQCLRDLSAAGTVVTAVGGNHEHAVLGVCHPLGGMHSRASACADWNRAALTEASVAFLAVLPDMAEAGFRDGTPRFTLAHGAPCASAGPGMLGCRRTRRPMGQREARRSVPEACLCHVRQ
;
A
#
# COMPACT_ATOMS: atom_id res chain seq x y z
N MET A 1 20.52 28.71 -16.43
CA MET A 1 19.62 28.90 -15.28
C MET A 1 18.80 27.62 -15.15
N THR A 2 19.29 26.64 -14.38
CA THR A 2 18.60 25.37 -14.15
C THR A 2 17.67 25.54 -12.97
N ALA A 3 16.36 25.60 -13.22
CA ALA A 3 15.36 25.60 -12.16
C ALA A 3 15.40 24.25 -11.46
N SER A 4 15.94 24.23 -10.24
CA SER A 4 15.84 23.10 -9.33
C SER A 4 14.40 23.04 -8.84
N THR A 5 13.58 22.19 -9.46
CA THR A 5 12.23 21.89 -8.98
C THR A 5 12.39 21.10 -7.70
N HIS A 6 12.33 21.78 -6.56
CA HIS A 6 12.27 21.15 -5.25
C HIS A 6 10.94 20.40 -5.15
N ILE A 7 10.93 19.11 -5.52
CA ILE A 7 9.74 18.27 -5.42
C ILE A 7 9.57 17.92 -3.94
N PRO A 8 8.43 18.26 -3.29
CA PRO A 8 8.22 17.91 -1.89
C PRO A 8 8.23 16.38 -1.71
N ALA A 9 8.87 15.92 -0.64
CA ALA A 9 8.84 14.53 -0.23
C ALA A 9 7.38 14.13 0.05
N PHE A 10 6.97 12.98 -0.49
CA PHE A 10 5.66 12.41 -0.15
C PHE A 10 5.70 12.00 1.32
N THR A 11 4.97 12.73 2.15
CA THR A 11 4.69 12.33 3.52
C THR A 11 3.29 11.72 3.55
N PRO A 12 3.12 10.43 3.89
CA PRO A 12 1.80 9.91 4.21
C PRO A 12 1.26 10.76 5.37
N ARG A 13 0.23 11.56 5.10
CA ARG A 13 -0.34 12.45 6.10
C ARG A 13 -1.15 11.59 7.07
N ALA A 14 -0.64 11.43 8.28
CA ALA A 14 -1.51 11.22 9.44
C ALA A 14 -2.27 12.54 9.65
N THR A 15 -3.52 12.54 9.21
CA THR A 15 -4.54 13.61 9.27
C THR A 15 -4.31 14.72 10.30
N GLU A 16 -4.26 15.99 9.85
CA GLU A 16 -4.59 17.13 10.72
C GLU A 16 -6.12 17.25 10.82
N VAL A 17 -6.62 17.36 12.06
CA VAL A 17 -8.03 17.35 12.43
C VAL A 17 -8.56 18.79 12.51
N PRO A 18 -9.62 19.17 11.76
CA PRO A 18 -10.43 20.32 12.13
C PRO A 18 -11.31 19.91 13.32
N VAL A 19 -10.96 20.34 14.53
CA VAL A 19 -11.83 20.20 15.70
C VAL A 19 -12.90 21.29 15.61
N ALA A 20 -14.15 20.91 15.39
CA ALA A 20 -15.26 21.85 15.48
C ALA A 20 -15.53 22.15 16.97
N PRO A 21 -15.58 23.42 17.40
CA PRO A 21 -16.02 23.76 18.73
C PRO A 21 -17.54 23.60 18.78
N ASP A 22 -18.02 22.71 19.63
CA ASP A 22 -19.31 22.75 20.32
C ASP A 22 -20.49 23.37 19.51
N GLY A 23 -21.00 22.67 18.49
CA GLY A 23 -22.13 23.19 17.70
C GLY A 23 -22.38 22.56 16.33
N LEU A 24 -22.48 21.23 16.28
CA LEU A 24 -23.10 20.37 15.25
C LEU A 24 -23.30 20.93 13.81
N ALA A 25 -22.22 21.31 13.12
CA ALA A 25 -22.21 21.13 11.67
C ALA A 25 -21.98 19.63 11.40
N PRO A 26 -22.77 18.96 10.53
CA PRO A 26 -22.45 17.59 10.12
C PRO A 26 -21.02 17.57 9.60
N VAL A 27 -20.18 16.66 10.11
CA VAL A 27 -18.87 16.40 9.51
C VAL A 27 -19.14 16.10 8.04
N PRO A 28 -18.56 16.85 7.08
CA PRO A 28 -18.88 16.65 5.67
C PRO A 28 -18.64 15.19 5.31
N GLU A 29 -19.62 14.56 4.66
CA GLU A 29 -19.51 13.18 4.22
C GLU A 29 -18.33 13.06 3.26
N ARG A 30 -17.25 12.39 3.70
CA ARG A 30 -16.07 12.14 2.87
C ARG A 30 -16.23 10.84 2.11
N ARG A 31 -15.91 10.89 0.81
CA ARG A 31 -15.88 9.73 -0.08
C ARG A 31 -14.45 9.23 -0.23
N ALA A 32 -14.21 8.00 0.18
CA ALA A 32 -12.92 7.35 0.00
C ALA A 32 -12.96 6.40 -1.21
N LEU A 33 -12.02 6.58 -2.13
CA LEU A 33 -11.72 5.61 -3.18
C LEU A 33 -10.71 4.59 -2.63
N VAL A 34 -11.11 3.32 -2.53
CA VAL A 34 -10.22 2.24 -2.08
C VAL A 34 -9.72 1.45 -3.29
N ILE A 35 -8.40 1.38 -3.44
CA ILE A 35 -7.73 0.67 -4.54
C ILE A 35 -6.60 -0.22 -4.01
N SER A 36 -6.32 -1.31 -4.70
CA SER A 36 -5.26 -2.28 -4.38
C SER A 36 -4.72 -2.87 -5.67
N ASP A 37 -3.53 -3.48 -5.62
CA ASP A 37 -3.00 -4.33 -6.70
C ASP A 37 -2.93 -3.61 -8.05
N ILE A 38 -2.46 -2.37 -8.02
CA ILE A 38 -2.28 -1.56 -9.23
C ILE A 38 -1.20 -2.18 -10.12
N HIS A 39 -0.15 -2.76 -9.52
CA HIS A 39 0.91 -3.49 -10.22
C HIS A 39 1.50 -2.74 -11.41
N SER A 40 1.85 -1.47 -11.25
CA SER A 40 2.44 -0.63 -12.32
C SER A 40 1.57 -0.54 -13.58
N ASN A 41 0.25 -0.73 -13.44
CA ASN A 41 -0.71 -0.66 -14.52
C ASN A 41 -1.36 0.73 -14.58
N GLN A 42 -0.63 1.68 -15.18
CA GLN A 42 -1.10 3.06 -15.35
C GLN A 42 -2.44 3.15 -16.08
N VAL A 43 -2.65 2.32 -17.11
CA VAL A 43 -3.88 2.34 -17.92
C VAL A 43 -5.10 1.94 -17.08
N ALA A 44 -4.96 0.93 -16.21
CA ALA A 44 -6.02 0.53 -15.29
C ALA A 44 -6.29 1.60 -14.23
N LEU A 45 -5.23 2.18 -13.65
CA LEU A 45 -5.36 3.26 -12.67
C LEU A 45 -6.12 4.46 -13.27
N ASP A 46 -5.75 4.90 -14.47
CA ASP A 46 -6.43 6.00 -15.16
C ASP A 46 -7.89 5.69 -15.48
N ALA A 47 -8.23 4.45 -15.79
CA ALA A 47 -9.62 4.04 -15.99
C ALA A 47 -10.42 4.12 -14.69
N VAL A 48 -9.89 3.59 -13.59
CA VAL A 48 -10.53 3.62 -12.27
C VAL A 48 -10.71 5.06 -11.78
N LEU A 49 -9.69 5.91 -11.89
CA LEU A 49 -9.78 7.31 -11.46
C LEU A 49 -10.81 8.11 -12.27
N ARG A 50 -10.90 7.86 -13.58
CA ARG A 50 -11.93 8.50 -14.43
C ARG A 50 -13.33 8.06 -14.03
N ASP A 51 -13.54 6.76 -13.83
CA ASP A 51 -14.83 6.23 -13.40
C ASP A 51 -15.23 6.77 -12.02
N ALA A 52 -14.31 6.76 -11.05
CA ALA A 52 -14.56 7.28 -9.71
C ALA A 52 -14.92 8.78 -9.72
N ARG A 53 -14.26 9.58 -10.57
CA ARG A 53 -14.62 11.00 -10.78
C ARG A 53 -16.01 11.16 -11.40
N ALA A 54 -16.39 10.30 -12.35
CA ALA A 54 -17.72 10.32 -12.95
C ALA A 54 -18.81 9.88 -11.96
N CYS A 55 -18.50 8.99 -11.02
CA CYS A 55 -19.40 8.48 -9.97
C CYS A 55 -19.55 9.42 -8.76
N GLY A 56 -19.28 10.71 -8.91
CA GLY A 56 -19.46 11.73 -7.87
C GLY A 56 -18.18 12.12 -7.13
N GLY A 57 -17.01 11.62 -7.56
CA GLY A 57 -15.72 12.01 -7.02
C GLY A 57 -15.36 11.37 -5.68
N PHE A 58 -14.19 11.73 -5.19
CA PHE A 58 -13.62 11.25 -3.93
C PHE A 58 -12.78 12.35 -3.29
N ASP A 59 -12.76 12.36 -1.96
CA ASP A 59 -11.97 13.26 -1.13
C ASP A 59 -10.66 12.59 -0.67
N GLU A 60 -10.68 11.27 -0.59
CA GLU A 60 -9.58 10.44 -0.11
C GLU A 60 -9.33 9.27 -1.07
N VAL A 61 -8.07 8.83 -1.15
CA VAL A 61 -7.66 7.62 -1.86
C VAL A 61 -6.87 6.75 -0.89
N TRP A 62 -7.33 5.52 -0.69
CA TRP A 62 -6.66 4.52 0.13
C TRP A 62 -6.09 3.43 -0.76
N VAL A 63 -4.77 3.27 -0.73
CA VAL A 63 -4.02 2.31 -1.55
C VAL A 63 -3.53 1.16 -0.67
N LEU A 64 -4.04 -0.05 -0.92
CA LEU A 64 -3.80 -1.22 -0.08
C LEU A 64 -2.55 -2.02 -0.50
N GLY A 65 -1.55 -1.37 -1.08
CA GLY A 65 -0.29 -1.99 -1.51
C GLY A 65 -0.31 -2.61 -2.90
N ASP A 66 0.82 -3.20 -3.28
CA ASP A 66 1.09 -3.73 -4.60
C ASP A 66 0.84 -2.67 -5.70
N ILE A 67 1.40 -1.48 -5.45
CA ILE A 67 1.44 -0.32 -6.35
C ILE A 67 2.33 -0.65 -7.55
N VAL A 68 3.48 -1.27 -7.28
CA VAL A 68 4.43 -1.72 -8.31
C VAL A 68 4.44 -3.24 -8.41
N GLY A 69 5.00 -3.81 -9.48
CA GLY A 69 5.16 -5.26 -9.54
C GLY A 69 5.20 -5.85 -10.94
N TYR A 70 4.04 -6.06 -11.54
CA TYR A 70 3.93 -6.78 -12.83
C TYR A 70 4.02 -5.87 -14.05
N GLY A 71 3.37 -4.71 -14.00
CA GLY A 71 3.21 -3.80 -15.12
C GLY A 71 4.49 -3.01 -15.43
N PRO A 72 4.51 -2.35 -16.60
CA PRO A 72 5.71 -1.71 -17.11
C PRO A 72 5.92 -0.27 -16.61
N GLN A 73 4.91 0.36 -15.99
CA GLN A 73 4.84 1.80 -15.71
C GLN A 73 4.81 2.13 -14.20
N PRO A 74 5.84 1.76 -13.40
CA PRO A 74 5.86 2.03 -11.97
C PRO A 74 5.93 3.53 -11.65
N ASN A 75 6.72 4.29 -12.43
CA ASN A 75 6.95 5.69 -12.15
C ASN A 75 5.71 6.53 -12.41
N GLU A 76 4.98 6.23 -13.48
CA GLU A 76 3.75 6.90 -13.87
C GLU A 76 2.66 6.67 -12.82
N VAL A 77 2.53 5.44 -12.32
CA VAL A 77 1.59 5.10 -11.25
C VAL A 77 1.93 5.88 -9.97
N ILE A 78 3.19 5.87 -9.55
CA ILE A 78 3.62 6.60 -8.35
C ILE A 78 3.43 8.10 -8.54
N GLN A 79 3.76 8.64 -9.72
CA GLN A 79 3.57 10.05 -10.02
C GLN A 79 2.09 10.43 -9.97
N CYS A 80 1.21 9.59 -10.51
CA CYS A 80 -0.24 9.80 -10.44
C CYS A 80 -0.73 9.91 -8.98
N LEU A 81 -0.28 9.03 -8.09
CA LEU A 81 -0.63 9.09 -6.66
C LEU A 81 -0.10 10.36 -5.99
N ARG A 82 1.12 10.78 -6.34
CA ARG A 82 1.72 12.02 -5.84
C ARG A 82 0.99 13.26 -6.35
N ASP A 83 0.56 13.26 -7.60
CA ASP A 83 -0.19 14.36 -8.20
C ASP A 83 -1.57 14.51 -7.57
N LEU A 84 -2.24 13.40 -7.24
CA LEU A 84 -3.48 13.43 -6.45
C LEU A 84 -3.26 14.12 -5.09
N SER A 85 -2.19 13.74 -4.38
CA SER A 85 -1.82 14.36 -3.10
C SER A 85 -1.51 15.85 -3.25
N ALA A 86 -0.74 16.23 -4.29
CA ALA A 86 -0.41 17.61 -4.60
C ALA A 86 -1.65 18.46 -4.99
N ALA A 87 -2.66 17.82 -5.59
CA ALA A 87 -3.94 18.45 -5.92
C ALA A 87 -4.89 18.59 -4.71
N GLY A 88 -4.48 18.12 -3.52
CA GLY A 88 -5.24 18.26 -2.27
C GLY A 88 -6.10 17.05 -1.91
N THR A 89 -6.05 15.96 -2.68
CA THR A 89 -6.66 14.68 -2.30
C THR A 89 -5.84 14.04 -1.17
N VAL A 90 -6.50 13.56 -0.11
CA VAL A 90 -5.78 12.81 0.94
C VAL A 90 -5.43 11.42 0.42
N VAL A 91 -4.14 11.11 0.29
CA VAL A 91 -3.67 9.79 -0.17
C VAL A 91 -3.01 9.04 0.98
N THR A 92 -3.61 7.90 1.36
CA THR A 92 -3.06 6.99 2.37
C THR A 92 -2.71 5.68 1.68
N ALA A 93 -1.43 5.30 1.72
CA ALA A 93 -0.94 4.09 1.06
C ALA A 93 -0.19 3.21 2.06
N VAL A 94 -0.34 1.90 1.93
CA VAL A 94 0.44 0.90 2.66
C VAL A 94 1.33 0.10 1.70
N GLY A 95 2.44 -0.42 2.19
CA GLY A 95 3.34 -1.28 1.42
C GLY A 95 2.78 -2.70 1.28
N GLY A 96 2.80 -3.23 0.07
CA GLY A 96 2.55 -4.63 -0.25
C GLY A 96 3.83 -5.43 -0.41
N ASN A 97 3.70 -6.73 -0.69
CA ASN A 97 4.88 -7.58 -0.85
C ASN A 97 5.67 -7.23 -2.12
N HIS A 98 5.05 -6.64 -3.14
CA HIS A 98 5.77 -6.22 -4.33
C HIS A 98 6.66 -5.01 -4.10
N GLU A 99 6.26 -4.06 -3.25
CA GLU A 99 7.13 -2.96 -2.83
C GLU A 99 8.38 -3.50 -2.13
N HIS A 100 8.20 -4.39 -1.16
CA HIS A 100 9.30 -5.04 -0.45
C HIS A 100 10.23 -5.82 -1.38
N ALA A 101 9.68 -6.52 -2.37
CA ALA A 101 10.48 -7.26 -3.34
C ALA A 101 11.26 -6.33 -4.25
N VAL A 102 10.63 -5.29 -4.80
CA VAL A 102 11.27 -4.33 -5.71
C VAL A 102 12.36 -3.52 -4.99
N LEU A 103 12.14 -3.13 -3.73
CA LEU A 103 13.14 -2.46 -2.89
C LEU A 103 14.26 -3.39 -2.38
N GLY A 104 14.15 -4.70 -2.62
CA GLY A 104 15.16 -5.69 -2.20
C GLY A 104 15.13 -6.02 -0.70
N VAL A 105 14.04 -5.70 -0.01
CA VAL A 105 13.83 -5.96 1.42
C VAL A 105 13.47 -7.43 1.68
N CYS A 106 12.82 -8.10 0.73
CA CYS A 106 12.49 -9.53 0.83
C CYS A 106 12.91 -10.33 -0.42
N HIS A 107 13.03 -11.65 -0.26
CA HIS A 107 13.42 -12.58 -1.33
C HIS A 107 12.43 -12.55 -2.52
N PRO A 108 12.86 -12.96 -3.73
CA PRO A 108 12.07 -12.82 -4.96
C PRO A 108 10.67 -13.43 -4.85
N LEU A 109 9.73 -12.77 -5.54
CA LEU A 109 8.32 -13.15 -5.62
C LEU A 109 8.21 -14.47 -6.40
N GLY A 110 8.21 -15.58 -5.67
CA GLY A 110 8.34 -16.91 -6.25
C GLY A 110 9.79 -17.30 -6.51
N GLY A 111 10.02 -18.58 -6.79
CA GLY A 111 11.36 -19.14 -6.93
C GLY A 111 12.23 -18.43 -7.98
N MET A 112 13.52 -18.76 -7.95
CA MET A 112 14.49 -18.32 -8.94
C MET A 112 13.94 -18.59 -10.36
N HIS A 113 13.76 -17.54 -11.18
CA HIS A 113 13.22 -17.57 -12.56
C HIS A 113 11.68 -17.54 -12.75
N SER A 114 10.90 -17.01 -11.81
CA SER A 114 9.48 -16.74 -12.06
C SER A 114 9.27 -15.51 -12.97
N ARG A 115 8.14 -15.47 -13.73
CA ARG A 115 7.70 -14.25 -14.45
C ARG A 115 7.57 -13.05 -13.52
N ALA A 116 7.12 -13.28 -12.28
CA ALA A 116 7.00 -12.25 -11.26
C ALA A 116 8.37 -11.66 -10.88
N SER A 117 9.42 -12.49 -10.78
CA SER A 117 10.79 -12.03 -10.53
C SER A 117 11.28 -11.14 -11.68
N ALA A 118 11.07 -11.55 -12.93
CA ALA A 118 11.48 -10.75 -14.09
C ALA A 118 10.76 -9.39 -14.14
N CYS A 119 9.46 -9.35 -13.83
CA CYS A 119 8.72 -8.09 -13.73
C CYS A 119 9.22 -7.21 -12.57
N ALA A 120 9.54 -7.80 -11.41
CA ALA A 120 10.09 -7.07 -10.28
C ALA A 120 11.48 -6.49 -10.60
N ASP A 121 12.32 -7.23 -11.32
CA ASP A 121 13.64 -6.76 -11.77
C ASP A 121 13.50 -5.61 -12.78
N TRP A 122 12.55 -5.72 -13.71
CA TRP A 122 12.20 -4.60 -14.59
C TRP A 122 11.79 -3.36 -13.80
N ASN A 123 10.87 -3.50 -12.86
CA ASN A 123 10.39 -2.39 -12.04
C ASN A 123 11.54 -1.77 -11.24
N ARG A 124 12.39 -2.58 -10.62
CA ARG A 124 13.57 -2.10 -9.87
C ARG A 124 14.51 -1.29 -10.76
N ALA A 125 14.78 -1.76 -11.98
CA ALA A 125 15.65 -1.06 -12.92
C ALA A 125 15.02 0.23 -13.46
N ALA A 126 13.69 0.29 -13.58
CA ALA A 126 12.97 1.43 -14.13
C ALA A 126 12.71 2.54 -13.09
N LEU A 127 12.64 2.23 -11.80
CA LEU A 127 12.28 3.19 -10.76
C LEU A 127 13.26 4.38 -10.68
N THR A 128 12.70 5.59 -10.65
CA THR A 128 13.47 6.80 -10.34
C THR A 128 13.77 6.90 -8.84
N GLU A 129 14.75 7.73 -8.47
CA GLU A 129 15.07 8.02 -7.06
C GLU A 129 13.86 8.54 -6.28
N ALA A 130 13.04 9.41 -6.89
CA ALA A 130 11.83 9.93 -6.26
C ALA A 130 10.78 8.83 -6.02
N SER A 131 10.67 7.89 -6.96
CA SER A 131 9.77 6.74 -6.83
C SER A 131 10.25 5.77 -5.76
N VAL A 132 11.56 5.51 -5.66
CA VAL A 132 12.15 4.72 -4.58
C VAL A 132 11.88 5.37 -3.23
N ALA A 133 12.11 6.68 -3.11
CA ALA A 133 11.88 7.42 -1.87
C ALA A 133 10.40 7.36 -1.44
N PHE A 134 9.46 7.44 -2.39
CA PHE A 134 8.03 7.27 -2.13
C PHE A 134 7.71 5.88 -1.58
N LEU A 135 8.21 4.82 -2.22
CA LEU A 135 7.94 3.44 -1.79
C LEU A 135 8.59 3.11 -0.44
N ALA A 136 9.78 3.64 -0.17
CA ALA A 136 10.56 3.34 1.03
C ALA A 136 9.94 3.86 2.33
N VAL A 137 9.03 4.83 2.25
CA VAL A 137 8.34 5.40 3.43
C VAL A 137 6.94 4.82 3.66
N LEU A 138 6.49 3.88 2.80
CA LEU A 138 5.18 3.27 2.97
C LEU A 138 5.15 2.37 4.22
N PRO A 139 4.20 2.57 5.13
CA PRO A 139 4.05 1.70 6.30
C PRO A 139 3.38 0.37 5.89
N ASP A 140 3.60 -0.70 6.67
CA ASP A 140 2.90 -1.97 6.46
C ASP A 140 1.40 -1.89 6.81
N MET A 141 1.04 -0.94 7.69
CA MET A 141 -0.34 -0.68 8.11
C MET A 141 -0.57 0.83 8.30
N ALA A 142 -1.80 1.27 8.06
CA ALA A 142 -2.22 2.64 8.30
C ALA A 142 -3.65 2.70 8.84
N GLU A 143 -4.03 3.84 9.39
CA GLU A 143 -5.38 4.13 9.85
C GLU A 143 -6.03 5.19 8.96
N ALA A 144 -7.33 5.09 8.72
CA ALA A 144 -8.04 5.99 7.82
C ALA A 144 -9.53 6.21 8.19
N GLY A 145 -10.15 7.19 7.51
CA GLY A 145 -11.56 7.55 7.68
C GLY A 145 -11.88 8.09 9.06
N PHE A 146 -11.06 9.00 9.58
CA PHE A 146 -11.20 9.53 10.94
C PHE A 146 -12.53 10.26 11.15
N ARG A 147 -13.22 9.94 12.25
CA ARG A 147 -14.42 10.64 12.71
C ARG A 147 -14.22 11.04 14.17
N ASP A 148 -14.41 12.31 14.48
CA ASP A 148 -14.20 12.87 15.82
C ASP A 148 -12.79 12.55 16.37
N GLY A 149 -11.78 12.59 15.48
CA GLY A 149 -10.39 12.25 15.80
C GLY A 149 -10.10 10.76 15.97
N THR A 150 -11.08 9.88 15.81
CA THR A 150 -10.93 8.43 15.97
C THR A 150 -10.91 7.73 14.60
N PRO A 151 -9.93 6.86 14.30
CA PRO A 151 -9.88 6.12 13.05
C PRO A 151 -11.03 5.11 12.95
N ARG A 152 -11.58 4.95 11.75
CA ARG A 152 -12.69 4.03 11.49
C ARG A 152 -12.25 2.75 10.79
N PHE A 153 -11.10 2.80 10.12
CA PHE A 153 -10.59 1.72 9.29
C PHE A 153 -9.11 1.51 9.53
N THR A 154 -8.71 0.25 9.54
CA THR A 154 -7.31 -0.18 9.47
C THR A 154 -7.04 -0.67 8.06
N LEU A 155 -5.98 -0.16 7.45
CA LEU A 155 -5.50 -0.51 6.12
C LEU A 155 -4.30 -1.44 6.27
N ALA A 156 -4.31 -2.55 5.56
CA ALA A 156 -3.20 -3.49 5.43
C ALA A 156 -3.30 -4.18 4.06
N HIS A 157 -2.17 -4.51 3.45
CA HIS A 157 -2.16 -5.24 2.17
C HIS A 157 -2.60 -6.70 2.34
N GLY A 158 -1.96 -7.41 3.27
CA GLY A 158 -2.32 -8.76 3.66
C GLY A 158 -3.11 -8.81 4.96
N ALA A 159 -2.93 -9.89 5.71
CA ALA A 159 -3.46 -9.95 7.07
C ALA A 159 -2.81 -8.84 7.93
N PRO A 160 -3.57 -8.17 8.82
CA PRO A 160 -3.00 -7.24 9.79
C PRO A 160 -2.17 -8.03 10.79
N CYS A 161 -0.90 -8.25 10.45
CA CYS A 161 0.07 -8.76 11.41
C CYS A 161 0.67 -7.55 12.13
N ALA A 162 0.44 -7.47 13.44
CA ALA A 162 1.01 -6.42 14.27
C ALA A 162 2.54 -6.40 14.16
N SER A 163 3.09 -5.50 13.34
CA SER A 163 4.48 -5.04 13.45
C SER A 163 4.52 -3.86 14.43
N ALA A 164 4.12 -4.09 15.67
CA ALA A 164 4.38 -3.15 16.76
C ALA A 164 5.86 -3.27 17.16
N GLY A 165 6.74 -2.52 16.48
CA GLY A 165 8.10 -2.23 16.95
C GLY A 165 9.20 -2.32 15.89
N PRO A 166 10.21 -1.43 15.93
CA PRO A 166 11.37 -1.51 15.04
C PRO A 166 12.23 -2.69 15.47
N GLY A 167 12.25 -3.76 14.67
CA GLY A 167 13.20 -4.86 14.87
C GLY A 167 12.72 -6.29 14.57
N MET A 168 11.53 -6.51 14.01
CA MET A 168 11.11 -7.88 13.69
C MET A 168 10.65 -8.02 12.24
N LEU A 169 11.65 -8.23 11.37
CA LEU A 169 11.44 -8.72 10.01
C LEU A 169 10.64 -10.04 10.01
N GLY A 170 9.61 -10.07 9.18
CA GLY A 170 9.10 -11.29 8.56
C GLY A 170 7.93 -11.95 9.29
N CYS A 171 6.83 -12.06 8.56
CA CYS A 171 5.86 -13.14 8.72
C CYS A 171 6.64 -14.47 8.81
N ARG A 172 6.86 -14.98 10.02
CA ARG A 172 7.40 -16.32 10.23
C ARG A 172 6.34 -17.32 9.78
N ARG A 173 6.34 -17.64 8.48
CA ARG A 173 5.77 -18.90 7.98
C ARG A 173 6.53 -20.01 8.70
N THR A 174 5.92 -20.56 9.74
CA THR A 174 6.43 -21.76 10.42
C THR A 174 6.35 -22.93 9.44
N ARG A 175 7.42 -23.16 8.67
CA ARG A 175 7.64 -24.46 8.03
C ARG A 175 7.82 -25.46 9.16
N ARG A 176 6.81 -26.30 9.42
CA ARG A 176 7.00 -27.52 10.21
C ARG A 176 7.90 -28.47 9.40
N PRO A 177 9.03 -28.95 9.96
CA PRO A 177 9.73 -30.08 9.36
C PRO A 177 8.85 -31.34 9.46
N MET A 178 8.87 -32.13 8.39
CA MET A 178 8.06 -33.32 8.20
C MET A 178 8.68 -34.48 9.00
N GLY A 179 7.92 -35.03 9.95
CA GLY A 179 8.25 -36.27 10.66
C GLY A 179 8.64 -36.09 12.12
N GLN A 180 7.66 -36.16 13.02
CA GLN A 180 7.58 -37.13 14.12
C GLN A 180 6.19 -36.97 14.78
N ARG A 181 5.55 -38.12 15.08
CA ARG A 181 4.23 -38.21 15.73
C ARG A 181 4.39 -37.94 17.23
N GLU A 182 3.25 -37.67 17.88
CA GLU A 182 3.01 -37.44 19.33
C GLU A 182 3.11 -35.97 19.77
N ALA A 183 2.23 -35.38 20.60
CA ALA A 183 0.96 -35.80 21.21
C ALA A 183 0.05 -34.56 21.37
N ARG A 184 -1.25 -34.78 21.44
CA ARG A 184 -2.35 -33.79 21.49
C ARG A 184 -2.16 -32.73 22.58
N ARG A 185 -2.18 -31.44 22.18
CA ARG A 185 -2.84 -30.34 22.92
C ARG A 185 -3.48 -29.38 21.92
N SER A 186 -4.71 -28.99 22.25
CA SER A 186 -5.71 -28.26 21.47
C SER A 186 -5.33 -26.81 21.15
N VAL A 187 -5.45 -26.42 19.88
CA VAL A 187 -5.58 -25.03 19.39
C VAL A 187 -6.52 -25.07 18.17
N PRO A 188 -7.53 -24.17 18.03
CA PRO A 188 -8.45 -24.21 16.91
C PRO A 188 -7.88 -23.53 15.65
N GLU A 189 -8.11 -24.22 14.54
CA GLU A 189 -8.14 -23.83 13.11
C GLU A 189 -7.10 -22.85 12.54
N ALA A 190 -6.28 -23.42 11.64
CA ALA A 190 -5.35 -22.74 10.77
C ALA A 190 -6.08 -21.98 9.65
N CYS A 191 -5.74 -20.69 9.48
CA CYS A 191 -6.09 -19.91 8.30
C CYS A 191 -5.20 -20.35 7.12
N LEU A 192 -5.69 -21.31 6.33
CA LEU A 192 -5.11 -21.70 5.05
C LEU A 192 -5.53 -20.68 3.97
N CYS A 193 -4.71 -19.66 3.73
CA CYS A 193 -4.79 -18.90 2.47
C CYS A 193 -4.04 -19.68 1.37
N HIS A 194 -4.77 -20.59 0.70
CA HIS A 194 -4.40 -21.07 -0.62
C HIS A 194 -4.69 -19.95 -1.63
N VAL A 195 -3.71 -19.10 -1.92
CA VAL A 195 -3.73 -18.33 -3.17
C VAL A 195 -3.28 -19.29 -4.27
N ARG A 196 -4.26 -19.93 -4.92
CA ARG A 196 -4.03 -20.57 -6.21
C ARG A 196 -3.94 -19.46 -7.25
N GLN A 197 -2.77 -19.30 -7.85
CA GLN A 197 -2.67 -18.84 -9.24
C GLN A 197 -2.94 -20.03 -10.15
#